data_AF-A0A3C0DVQ2-F1
#
_entry.id   AF-A0A3C0DVQ2-F1
#
_cell.length_a   1.000
_cell.length_b   1.000
_cell.length_c   1.000
_cell.angle_alpha   90.00
_cell.angle_beta   90.00
_cell.angle_gamma   90.00
#
_symmetry.space_group_name_H-M   'P 1'
#
loop_
_entity.id
_entity.type
_entity.pdbx_description
1 polymer ?
#
loop_
_entity_poly.entity_id
_entity_poly.type
_entity_poly.pdbx_seq_one_letter_code
_entity_poly.pdbx_strand_id
1 'polypeptide(L)'
;MAEYWSTGNLDFAVNGYWGPLLSWLMVPFLWLGVETLFAAKLAMLISGGVFFHGSLFLVRAVGLGLVDELIVAVVLALTIPSWMSDHVTPDLLVGGLMAFALGQAM
;
A
#
# COMPACT_ATOMS: atom_id res chain seq x y z
N MET A 1 -9.64 2.27 13.90
CA MET A 1 -8.48 3.18 13.77
C MET A 1 -8.74 4.26 12.73
N ALA A 2 -8.97 3.92 11.46
CA ALA A 2 -9.30 4.93 10.43
C ALA A 2 -10.55 5.78 10.78
N GLU A 3 -11.58 5.20 11.38
CA GLU A 3 -12.74 5.95 11.88
C GLU A 3 -12.41 6.91 13.03
N TYR A 4 -11.46 6.55 13.90
CA TYR A 4 -10.99 7.46 14.96
C TYR A 4 -10.21 8.63 14.36
N TRP A 5 -9.39 8.36 13.33
CA TRP A 5 -8.76 9.43 12.55
C TRP A 5 -9.78 10.31 11.83
N SER A 6 -10.85 9.73 11.25
CA SER A 6 -11.85 10.50 10.50
C SER A 6 -12.73 11.38 11.40
N THR A 7 -12.92 10.98 12.66
CA THR A 7 -13.70 11.71 13.68
C THR A 7 -12.85 12.60 14.60
N GLY A 8 -11.52 12.62 14.42
CA GLY A 8 -10.60 13.41 15.23
C GLY A 8 -10.39 12.88 16.66
N ASN A 9 -10.76 11.63 16.93
CA ASN A 9 -10.57 10.99 18.23
C ASN A 9 -9.13 10.47 18.38
N LEU A 10 -8.20 11.37 18.68
CA LEU A 10 -6.77 11.07 18.71
C LEU A 10 -6.37 10.08 19.81
N ASP A 11 -7.09 10.07 20.93
CA ASP A 11 -6.82 9.18 22.06
C ASP A 11 -6.84 7.71 21.65
N PHE A 12 -7.71 7.33 20.72
CA PHE A 12 -7.74 5.98 20.15
C PHE A 12 -7.03 5.88 18.80
N ALA A 13 -6.93 6.96 18.03
CA ALA A 13 -6.35 6.94 16.70
C ALA A 13 -4.84 6.63 16.68
N VAL A 14 -4.08 7.15 17.65
CA VAL A 14 -2.62 6.95 17.72
C VAL A 14 -2.19 5.63 18.37
N ASN A 15 -3.10 5.00 19.12
CA ASN A 15 -2.87 3.71 19.79
C ASN A 15 -3.18 2.50 18.88
N GLY A 16 -3.21 2.71 17.56
CA GLY A 16 -3.40 1.64 16.59
C GLY A 16 -2.26 0.62 16.61
N TYR A 17 -2.57 -0.64 16.30
CA TYR A 17 -1.57 -1.72 16.21
C TYR A 17 -0.50 -1.45 15.13
N TRP A 18 -0.89 -0.77 14.05
CA TRP A 18 0.00 -0.33 12.97
C TRP A 18 0.15 1.20 13.00
N GLY A 19 1.20 1.70 12.34
CA GLY A 19 1.35 3.13 12.06
C GLY A 19 0.17 3.70 11.25
N PRO A 20 -0.02 5.03 11.25
CA PRO A 20 -1.27 5.65 10.80
C PRO A 20 -1.43 5.66 9.28
N LEU A 21 -0.39 5.36 8.51
CA LEU A 21 -0.35 5.60 7.07
C LEU A 21 -1.49 4.91 6.29
N LEU A 22 -1.76 3.64 6.58
CA LEU A 22 -2.89 2.92 5.97
C LEU A 22 -4.23 3.51 6.42
N SER A 23 -4.35 3.88 7.69
CA SER A 23 -5.56 4.53 8.22
C SER A 23 -5.80 5.89 7.56
N TRP A 24 -4.75 6.67 7.33
CA TRP A 24 -4.83 7.96 6.63
C TRP A 24 -5.26 7.81 5.18
N LEU A 25 -4.85 6.75 4.47
CA LEU A 25 -5.37 6.44 3.13
C LEU A 25 -6.87 6.15 3.13
N MET A 26 -7.41 5.57 4.21
CA MET A 26 -8.84 5.26 4.31
C MET A 26 -9.70 6.50 4.63
N VAL A 27 -9.16 7.48 5.37
CA VAL A 27 -9.91 8.63 5.90
C VAL A 27 -10.69 9.41 4.82
N PRO A 28 -10.11 9.76 3.65
CA PRO A 28 -10.86 10.47 2.61
C PRO A 28 -12.09 9.69 2.13
N PHE A 29 -12.00 8.37 2.01
CA PHE A 29 -13.14 7.53 1.63
C PHE A 29 -14.21 7.51 2.72
N LEU A 30 -13.80 7.43 3.99
CA LEU A 30 -14.73 7.48 5.13
C LEU A 30 -15.47 8.82 5.18
N TRP A 31 -14.80 9.94 4.88
CA TRP A 31 -15.45 11.26 4.78
C TRP A 31 -16.47 11.35 3.64
N LEU A 32 -16.27 10.57 2.57
CA LEU A 32 -17.23 10.42 1.48
C LEU A 32 -18.39 9.45 1.81
N GLY A 33 -18.44 8.93 3.05
CA GLY A 33 -19.47 8.00 3.50
C GLY A 33 -19.28 6.57 3.00
N VAL A 34 -18.08 6.24 2.50
CA VAL A 34 -17.76 4.86 2.09
C VAL A 34 -17.68 3.96 3.31
N GLU A 35 -18.31 2.79 3.22
CA GLU A 35 -18.30 1.77 4.26
C GLU A 35 -16.86 1.30 4.58
N THR A 36 -16.56 1.08 5.86
CA THR A 36 -15.19 0.94 6.37
C THR A 36 -14.41 -0.21 5.74
N LEU A 37 -15.06 -1.35 5.50
CA LEU A 37 -14.40 -2.47 4.81
C LEU A 37 -14.08 -2.12 3.37
N PHE A 38 -15.00 -1.47 2.66
CA PHE A 38 -14.77 -1.03 1.29
C PHE A 38 -13.67 0.03 1.20
N ALA A 39 -13.64 1.00 2.12
CA ALA A 39 -12.57 1.99 2.24
C ALA A 39 -11.20 1.31 2.48
N ALA A 40 -11.16 0.26 3.30
CA ALA A 40 -9.95 -0.52 3.51
C ALA A 40 -9.49 -1.23 2.22
N LYS A 41 -10.42 -1.79 1.43
CA LYS A 41 -10.09 -2.42 0.15
C LYS A 41 -9.60 -1.41 -0.90
N LEU A 42 -10.16 -0.21 -0.92
CA LEU A 42 -9.64 0.89 -1.74
C LEU A 42 -8.23 1.31 -1.32
N ALA A 43 -7.97 1.41 -0.01
CA ALA A 43 -6.63 1.69 0.50
C ALA A 43 -5.62 0.57 0.16
N MET A 44 -6.05 -0.70 0.21
CA MET A 44 -5.24 -1.83 -0.22
C MET A 44 -4.95 -1.82 -1.72
N LEU A 45 -5.91 -1.41 -2.56
CA LEU A 45 -5.70 -1.26 -4.00
C LEU A 45 -4.63 -0.19 -4.30
N ILE A 46 -4.70 0.96 -3.62
CA ILE A 46 -3.68 2.01 -3.71
C ILE A 46 -2.32 1.46 -3.25
N SER A 47 -2.29 0.75 -2.12
CA SER A 47 -1.07 0.15 -1.56
C SER A 47 -0.44 -0.88 -2.50
N GLY A 48 -1.25 -1.71 -3.16
CA GLY A 48 -0.80 -2.64 -4.19
C GLY A 48 -0.22 -1.92 -5.41
N GLY A 49 -0.83 -0.81 -5.83
CA GLY A 49 -0.29 0.05 -6.88
C GLY A 49 1.08 0.65 -6.51
N VAL A 50 1.24 1.13 -5.28
CA VAL A 50 2.52 1.64 -4.77
C VAL A 50 3.57 0.53 -4.73
N PHE A 51 3.22 -0.66 -4.24
CA PHE A 51 4.11 -1.82 -4.22
C PHE A 51 4.57 -2.23 -5.61
N PHE A 52 3.64 -2.30 -6.56
CA PHE A 52 3.91 -2.66 -7.94
C PHE A 52 4.92 -1.69 -8.57
N HIS A 53 4.65 -0.39 -8.52
CA HIS A 53 5.53 0.61 -9.13
C HIS A 53 6.88 0.72 -8.41
N GLY A 54 6.90 0.64 -7.08
CA GLY A 54 8.15 0.68 -6.30
C GLY A 54 9.05 -0.50 -6.61
N SER A 55 8.49 -1.69 -6.78
CA SER A 55 9.24 -2.88 -7.18
C SER A 55 9.81 -2.76 -8.59
N LEU A 56 9.04 -2.27 -9.57
CA LEU A 56 9.57 -2.06 -10.93
C LEU A 56 10.62 -0.96 -10.98
N PHE A 57 10.45 0.09 -10.18
CA PHE A 57 11.47 1.14 -10.04
C PHE A 57 12.78 0.57 -9.48
N LEU A 58 12.70 -0.26 -8.42
CA LEU A 58 13.86 -0.92 -7.84
C LEU A 58 14.56 -1.85 -8.84
N VAL A 59 13.81 -2.65 -9.60
CA VAL A 59 14.36 -3.52 -10.65
C VAL A 59 15.18 -2.73 -11.66
N ARG A 60 14.66 -1.59 -12.12
CA ARG A 60 15.37 -0.69 -13.04
C ARG A 60 16.61 -0.06 -12.39
N ALA A 61 16.50 0.35 -11.12
CA ALA A 61 17.60 0.96 -10.38
C ALA A 61 18.78 0.02 -10.17
N VAL A 62 18.53 -1.29 -9.99
CA VAL A 62 19.58 -2.31 -9.87
C VAL A 62 20.23 -2.64 -11.23
N GLY A 63 19.72 -2.09 -12.35
CA GLY A 63 20.28 -2.29 -13.69
C GLY A 63 19.86 -3.61 -14.34
N LEU A 64 18.73 -4.20 -13.92
CA LEU A 64 18.17 -5.39 -14.55
C LEU A 64 17.55 -5.07 -15.93
N GLY A 65 17.46 -6.09 -16.78
CA GLY A 65 17.00 -5.92 -18.15
C GLY A 65 15.47 -5.85 -18.27
N LEU A 66 14.99 -5.49 -19.48
CA LEU A 66 13.56 -5.40 -19.78
C LEU A 66 12.80 -6.72 -19.55
N VAL A 67 13.45 -7.85 -19.81
CA VAL A 67 12.84 -9.18 -19.60
C VAL A 67 12.65 -9.46 -18.11
N ASP A 68 13.63 -9.13 -17.28
CA ASP A 68 13.54 -9.29 -15.82
C ASP A 68 12.42 -8.40 -15.26
N GLU A 69 12.35 -7.15 -15.72
CA GLU A 69 11.28 -6.23 -15.36
C GLU A 69 9.89 -6.76 -15.74
N LEU A 70 9.74 -7.31 -16.95
CA LEU A 70 8.48 -7.89 -17.40
C LEU A 70 8.09 -9.12 -16.58
N ILE A 71 9.05 -9.99 -16.26
CA ILE A 71 8.81 -11.16 -15.41
C ILE A 71 8.32 -10.70 -14.03
N VAL A 72 8.99 -9.74 -13.41
CA VAL A 72 8.59 -9.19 -12.11
C VAL A 72 7.20 -8.56 -12.20
N ALA A 73 6.92 -7.76 -13.23
CA ALA A 73 5.61 -7.14 -13.44
C ALA A 73 4.50 -8.19 -13.54
N VAL A 74 4.70 -9.26 -14.30
CA VAL A 74 3.72 -10.34 -14.45
C VAL A 74 3.50 -11.08 -13.13
N VAL A 75 4.57 -11.44 -12.43
CA VAL A 75 4.47 -12.13 -11.12
C VAL A 75 3.72 -11.26 -10.10
N LEU A 76 4.04 -9.96 -10.04
CA LEU A 76 3.36 -9.03 -9.14
C LEU A 76 1.89 -8.84 -9.51
N ALA A 77 1.57 -8.70 -10.80
CA ALA A 77 0.20 -8.56 -11.27
C ALA A 77 -0.69 -9.76 -10.92
N LEU A 78 -0.10 -10.97 -10.85
CA LEU A 78 -0.81 -12.20 -10.47
C LEU A 78 -0.94 -12.40 -8.96
N THR A 79 0.03 -11.92 -8.17
CA THR A 79 0.11 -12.20 -6.72
C THR A 79 -0.46 -11.10 -5.84
N ILE A 80 -0.37 -9.83 -6.24
CA ILE A 80 -0.93 -8.71 -5.46
C ILE A 80 -2.45 -8.84 -5.26
N PRO A 81 -3.26 -9.18 -6.28
CA PRO A 81 -4.71 -9.25 -6.10
C PRO A 81 -5.17 -10.29 -5.07
N SER A 82 -4.54 -11.48 -5.05
CA SER A 82 -4.87 -12.51 -4.06
C SER A 82 -4.41 -12.10 -2.65
N TRP A 83 -3.24 -11.47 -2.53
CA TRP A 83 -2.77 -10.99 -1.23
C TRP A 83 -3.73 -9.96 -0.62
N MET A 84 -4.14 -8.96 -1.41
CA MET A 84 -4.99 -7.87 -0.91
C MET A 84 -6.47 -8.28 -0.70
N SER A 85 -6.92 -9.37 -1.33
CA SER A 85 -8.26 -9.92 -1.04
C SER A 85 -8.33 -10.49 0.36
N ASP A 86 -7.24 -11.13 0.80
CA ASP A 86 -7.22 -11.91 2.04
C ASP A 86 -6.69 -11.09 3.23
N HIS A 87 -5.87 -10.06 2.96
CA HIS A 87 -5.20 -9.27 3.98
C HIS A 87 -5.52 -7.78 3.86
N VAL A 88 -5.78 -7.13 5.00
CA VAL A 88 -5.83 -5.67 5.12
C VAL A 88 -4.67 -5.25 6.03
N THR A 89 -3.52 -4.98 5.43
CA THR A 89 -2.26 -4.73 6.15
C THR A 89 -1.45 -3.62 5.48
N PRO A 90 -0.58 -2.91 6.22
CA PRO A 90 0.25 -1.86 5.65
C PRO A 90 1.43 -2.39 4.81
N ASP A 91 1.62 -3.71 4.71
CA ASP A 91 2.85 -4.32 4.20
C ASP A 91 3.14 -3.95 2.75
N LEU A 92 2.13 -3.97 1.87
CA LEU A 92 2.29 -3.57 0.46
C LEU A 92 2.69 -2.09 0.36
N LEU A 93 2.09 -1.23 1.18
CA LEU A 93 2.39 0.20 1.16
C LEU A 93 3.81 0.47 1.64
N VAL A 94 4.18 -0.09 2.79
CA VAL A 94 5.51 0.07 3.39
C VAL A 94 6.58 -0.54 2.48
N GLY A 95 6.37 -1.76 2.01
CA GLY A 95 7.29 -2.44 1.09
C GLY A 95 7.49 -1.67 -0.22
N GLY A 96 6.43 -1.08 -0.77
CA GLY A 96 6.50 -0.31 -2.01
C GLY A 96 7.28 0.99 -1.83
N LEU A 97 7.02 1.71 -0.74
CA LEU A 97 7.77 2.91 -0.37
C LEU A 97 9.25 2.59 -0.10
N MET A 98 9.53 1.46 0.57
CA MET A 98 10.90 1.00 0.80
C MET A 98 11.60 0.65 -0.52
N ALA A 99 10.94 -0.03 -1.45
CA ALA A 99 11.51 -0.34 -2.76
C ALA A 99 11.83 0.94 -3.54
N PHE A 100 10.96 1.95 -3.49
CA PHE A 100 11.25 3.27 -4.06
C PHE A 100 12.44 3.96 -3.38
N ALA A 101 12.51 3.94 -2.06
CA ALA A 101 13.60 4.58 -1.31
C ALA A 101 14.95 3.91 -1.60
N LEU A 102 14.98 2.58 -1.65
CA LEU A 102 16.18 1.81 -1.99
C LEU A 102 16.60 2.04 -3.44
N GLY A 103 15.66 2.05 -4.38
CA GLY A 103 15.97 2.33 -5.78
C GLY A 103 16.51 3.75 -6.02
N GLN A 104 16.18 4.72 -5.15
CA GLN A 104 16.75 6.07 -5.22
C GLN A 104 18.16 6.18 -4.64
N ALA A 105 18.56 5.22 -3.81
CA ALA A 105 19.87 5.20 -3.16
C ALA A 105 20.95 4.46 -3.98
N MET A 106 20.57 3.87 -5.12
CA MET A 106 21.44 3.16 -6.06
C MET A 106 21.83 4.05 -7.22
#